data_AF-A0A936T7B1-F1
#
_entry.id   AF-A0A936T7B1-F1
#
_cell.length_a   1.000
_cell.length_b   1.000
_cell.length_c   1.000
_cell.angle_alpha   90.00
_cell.angle_beta   90.00
_cell.angle_gamma   90.00
#
_symmetry.space_group_name_H-M   'P 1'
#
loop_
_entity.id
_entity.type
_entity.pdbx_description
1 polymer ?
#
loop_
_entity_poly.entity_id
_entity_poly.type
_entity_poly.pdbx_seq_one_letter_code
_entity_poly.pdbx_strand_id
1 'polypeptide(L)'
;MRPSLDENTRSALHFTLLGLGLVGGARLAYWWVGKLLLDGHPGSAFLLPWRAGYLLADPYTVVHAAPTLPLRLAVAVGYALLSGALAAVIASAFRIPAWVAVGRVVGLLVLPMALASALVFPPRSATPDPTTGSWRVCERTALPGGLTLPGTARCTTIEVDTVHVHLATDAAQLMLGGRVIGEAPHTGVGLIDSTRAALAVEVLDERLGTRRPR
;
A
#
# COMPACT_ATOMS: atom_id res chain seq x y z
N MET A 1 -37.38 -24.87 17.97
CA MET A 1 -37.43 -23.46 17.52
C MET A 1 -36.08 -23.13 16.91
N ARG A 2 -35.99 -22.81 15.61
CA ARG A 2 -34.73 -22.34 15.01
C ARG A 2 -34.58 -20.87 15.41
N PRO A 3 -33.45 -20.44 16.00
CA PRO A 3 -33.23 -19.04 16.28
C PRO A 3 -33.14 -18.29 14.94
N SER A 4 -34.23 -17.60 14.57
CA SER A 4 -34.22 -16.69 13.43
C SER A 4 -33.62 -15.37 13.89
N LEU A 5 -32.42 -15.06 13.42
CA LEU A 5 -31.87 -13.71 13.52
C LEU A 5 -32.82 -12.73 12.82
N ASP A 6 -33.03 -11.57 13.47
CA ASP A 6 -33.75 -10.43 12.91
C ASP A 6 -33.16 -10.02 11.55
N GLU A 7 -34.01 -9.52 10.65
CA GLU A 7 -33.71 -9.17 9.25
C GLU A 7 -32.53 -8.18 9.18
N ASN A 8 -32.47 -7.26 10.15
CA ASN A 8 -31.40 -6.28 10.30
C ASN A 8 -30.07 -6.93 10.70
N THR A 9 -30.09 -7.89 11.62
CA THR A 9 -28.88 -8.60 12.05
C THR A 9 -28.35 -9.52 10.94
N ARG A 10 -29.26 -10.14 10.18
CA ARG A 10 -28.91 -10.94 9.01
C ARG A 10 -28.26 -10.09 7.92
N SER A 11 -28.81 -8.91 7.64
CA SER A 11 -28.26 -7.99 6.65
C SER A 11 -26.89 -7.46 7.07
N ALA A 12 -26.73 -7.07 8.34
CA ALA A 12 -25.45 -6.64 8.89
C ALA A 12 -24.37 -7.74 8.77
N LEU A 13 -24.70 -8.98 9.12
CA LEU A 13 -23.80 -10.13 8.98
C LEU A 13 -23.37 -10.37 7.53
N HIS A 14 -24.29 -10.26 6.55
CA HIS A 14 -23.93 -10.38 5.13
C HIS A 14 -22.96 -9.28 4.69
N PHE A 15 -23.17 -8.04 5.14
CA PHE A 15 -22.24 -6.94 4.84
C PHE A 15 -20.88 -7.14 5.50
N THR A 16 -20.83 -7.61 6.75
CA THR A 16 -19.57 -7.92 7.43
C THR A 16 -18.82 -9.06 6.74
N LEU A 17 -19.52 -10.13 6.34
CA LEU A 17 -18.95 -11.25 5.61
C LEU A 17 -18.45 -10.83 4.21
N LEU A 18 -19.19 -9.97 3.50
CA LEU A 18 -18.74 -9.37 2.24
C LEU A 18 -17.47 -8.54 2.44
N GLY A 19 -17.44 -7.69 3.47
CA GLY A 19 -16.27 -6.89 3.81
C GLY A 19 -15.05 -7.76 4.14
N LEU A 20 -15.22 -8.78 4.97
CA LEU A 20 -14.18 -9.77 5.29
C LEU A 20 -13.71 -10.54 4.05
N GLY A 21 -14.64 -10.99 3.21
CA GLY A 21 -14.33 -11.68 1.97
C GLY A 21 -13.56 -10.81 0.99
N LEU A 22 -13.90 -9.52 0.90
CA LEU A 22 -13.24 -8.58 0.01
C LEU A 22 -11.82 -8.21 0.51
N VAL A 23 -11.66 -7.96 1.80
CA VAL A 23 -10.33 -7.71 2.42
C VAL A 23 -9.46 -8.98 2.34
N GLY A 24 -10.02 -10.14 2.65
CA GLY A 24 -9.33 -11.43 2.55
C GLY A 24 -8.94 -11.76 1.11
N GLY A 25 -9.85 -11.55 0.15
CA GLY A 25 -9.60 -11.71 -1.28
C GLY A 25 -8.51 -10.78 -1.78
N ALA A 26 -8.54 -9.49 -1.41
CA ALA A 26 -7.49 -8.53 -1.75
C ALA A 26 -6.13 -8.91 -1.15
N ARG A 27 -6.11 -9.43 0.09
CA ARG A 27 -4.89 -9.92 0.77
C ARG A 27 -4.31 -11.14 0.06
N LEU A 28 -5.15 -12.09 -0.35
CA LEU A 28 -4.74 -13.28 -1.11
C LEU A 28 -4.22 -12.90 -2.50
N ALA A 29 -4.92 -11.99 -3.20
CA ALA A 29 -4.47 -11.47 -4.48
C ALA A 29 -3.11 -10.76 -4.35
N TYR A 30 -2.91 -9.95 -3.31
CA TYR A 30 -1.61 -9.36 -3.02
C TYR A 30 -0.51 -10.42 -2.85
N TRP A 31 -0.77 -11.46 -2.06
CA TRP A 31 0.21 -12.53 -1.82
C TRP A 31 0.56 -13.27 -3.11
N TRP A 32 -0.44 -13.58 -3.93
CA TRP A 32 -0.26 -14.34 -5.17
C TRP A 32 0.41 -13.52 -6.28
N VAL A 33 -0.07 -12.30 -6.51
CA VAL A 33 0.51 -11.37 -7.50
C VAL A 33 1.90 -10.91 -7.06
N GLY A 34 2.09 -10.63 -5.78
CA GLY A 34 3.40 -10.29 -5.24
C GLY A 34 4.42 -11.39 -5.51
N LYS A 35 4.06 -12.65 -5.26
CA LYS A 35 4.91 -13.80 -5.56
C LYS A 35 5.26 -13.88 -7.05
N LEU A 36 4.26 -13.78 -7.95
CA LEU A 36 4.48 -13.81 -9.40
C LEU A 36 5.39 -12.68 -9.91
N LEU A 37 5.23 -11.46 -9.37
CA LEU A 37 6.06 -10.32 -9.77
C LEU A 37 7.51 -10.42 -9.27
N LEU A 38 7.73 -11.14 -8.15
CA LEU A 38 9.04 -11.24 -7.49
C LEU A 38 9.85 -12.46 -7.93
N ASP A 39 9.20 -13.55 -8.35
CA ASP A 39 9.87 -14.79 -8.78
C ASP A 39 10.79 -14.58 -10.01
N GLY A 40 10.68 -13.45 -10.72
CA GLY A 40 11.54 -13.10 -11.85
C GLY A 40 12.82 -12.33 -11.54
N HIS A 41 13.04 -11.86 -10.29
CA HIS A 41 14.17 -10.97 -9.96
C HIS A 41 14.92 -11.45 -8.70
N PRO A 42 16.03 -12.21 -8.85
CA PRO A 42 16.80 -12.70 -7.72
C PRO A 42 17.29 -11.53 -6.87
N GLY A 43 17.10 -11.60 -5.54
CA GLY A 43 17.47 -10.55 -4.59
C GLY A 43 16.36 -9.55 -4.23
N SER A 44 15.42 -9.27 -5.13
CA SER A 44 14.33 -8.31 -4.86
C SER A 44 13.36 -8.76 -3.76
N ALA A 45 13.30 -10.06 -3.45
CA ALA A 45 12.53 -10.61 -2.35
C ALA A 45 12.93 -10.01 -0.99
N PHE A 46 14.19 -9.59 -0.83
CA PHE A 46 14.65 -8.93 0.41
C PHE A 46 14.03 -7.54 0.59
N LEU A 47 13.52 -6.91 -0.47
CA LEU A 47 12.87 -5.60 -0.40
C LEU A 47 11.38 -5.67 -0.02
N LEU A 48 10.79 -6.87 0.05
CA LEU A 48 9.38 -7.06 0.41
C LEU A 48 8.91 -6.27 1.65
N PRO A 49 9.66 -6.26 2.78
CA PRO A 49 9.26 -5.50 3.96
C PRO A 49 9.17 -4.00 3.70
N TRP A 50 10.10 -3.44 2.90
CA TRP A 50 10.16 -2.02 2.55
C TRP A 50 9.17 -1.60 1.46
N ARG A 51 8.44 -2.57 0.87
CA ARG A 51 7.35 -2.30 -0.07
C ARG A 51 6.00 -2.12 0.62
N ALA A 52 5.95 -2.30 1.94
CA ALA A 52 4.78 -2.07 2.78
C ALA A 52 3.46 -2.68 2.26
N GLY A 53 3.50 -3.77 1.51
CA GLY A 53 2.29 -4.39 0.95
C GLY A 53 1.77 -3.79 -0.37
N TYR A 54 2.55 -2.97 -1.08
CA TYR A 54 2.16 -2.43 -2.39
C TYR A 54 2.56 -3.36 -3.55
N LEU A 55 1.70 -3.42 -4.57
CA LEU A 55 1.91 -4.05 -5.86
C LEU A 55 2.54 -3.02 -6.80
N LEU A 56 3.88 -2.99 -6.81
CA LEU A 56 4.64 -2.06 -7.66
C LEU A 56 5.24 -2.83 -8.84
N ALA A 57 5.22 -2.21 -10.02
CA ALA A 57 5.76 -2.82 -11.23
C ALA A 57 7.29 -3.01 -11.13
N ASP A 58 7.99 -2.04 -10.55
CA ASP A 58 9.43 -2.14 -10.32
C ASP A 58 9.70 -2.90 -9.00
N PRO A 59 10.47 -4.00 -9.05
CA PRO A 59 10.77 -4.80 -7.86
C PRO A 59 11.70 -4.11 -6.85
N TYR A 60 12.44 -3.08 -7.27
CA TYR A 60 13.40 -2.34 -6.45
C TYR A 60 12.83 -1.06 -5.82
N THR A 61 11.57 -0.71 -6.10
CA THR A 61 10.93 0.43 -5.46
C THR A 61 10.71 0.17 -3.97
N VAL A 62 11.11 1.13 -3.13
CA VAL A 62 10.83 1.16 -1.69
C VAL A 62 9.76 2.19 -1.37
N VAL A 63 9.05 1.99 -0.26
CA VAL A 63 7.90 2.81 0.17
C VAL A 63 8.17 3.37 1.56
N HIS A 64 7.93 4.67 1.73
CA HIS A 64 8.11 5.38 2.99
C HIS A 64 6.77 5.68 3.67
N ALA A 65 6.74 5.54 5.01
CA ALA A 65 5.66 6.00 5.89
C ALA A 65 4.25 5.56 5.45
N ALA A 66 4.11 4.32 4.97
CA ALA A 66 2.82 3.79 4.56
C ALA A 66 2.08 3.12 5.72
N PRO A 67 0.79 3.44 5.94
CA PRO A 67 -0.04 2.67 6.87
C PRO A 67 -0.08 1.20 6.46
N THR A 68 -0.29 0.29 7.41
CA THR A 68 -0.27 -1.15 7.14
C THR A 68 -1.31 -1.55 6.10
N LEU A 69 -1.02 -2.58 5.29
CA LEU A 69 -1.95 -3.05 4.26
C LEU A 69 -3.38 -3.32 4.80
N PRO A 70 -3.58 -4.00 5.96
CA PRO A 70 -4.92 -4.21 6.50
C PRO A 70 -5.66 -2.89 6.77
N LEU A 71 -4.96 -1.88 7.31
CA LEU A 71 -5.54 -0.57 7.55
C LEU A 71 -5.94 0.12 6.24
N ARG A 72 -5.08 0.09 5.21
CA ARG A 72 -5.40 0.68 3.90
C ARG A 72 -6.61 0.03 3.25
N LEU A 73 -6.69 -1.31 3.31
CA LEU A 73 -7.85 -2.06 2.78
C LEU A 73 -9.12 -1.74 3.56
N ALA A 74 -9.05 -1.68 4.90
CA ALA A 74 -10.19 -1.30 5.73
C ALA A 74 -10.68 0.12 5.42
N VAL A 75 -9.76 1.07 5.24
CA VAL A 75 -10.07 2.45 4.86
C VAL A 75 -10.70 2.51 3.46
N ALA A 76 -10.18 1.75 2.49
CA ALA A 76 -10.77 1.68 1.15
C ALA A 76 -12.22 1.21 1.16
N VAL A 77 -12.52 0.16 1.94
CA VAL A 77 -13.90 -0.31 2.15
C VAL A 77 -14.73 0.74 2.88
N GLY A 78 -14.16 1.39 3.90
CA GLY A 78 -14.81 2.47 4.65
C GLY A 78 -15.26 3.63 3.77
N TYR A 79 -14.41 4.10 2.86
CA TYR A 79 -14.78 5.16 1.90
C TYR A 79 -15.91 4.73 0.96
N ALA A 80 -15.89 3.49 0.47
CA ALA A 80 -16.97 2.96 -0.36
C ALA A 80 -18.30 2.92 0.41
N LEU A 81 -18.29 2.45 1.66
CA LEU A 81 -19.49 2.42 2.51
C LEU A 81 -20.01 3.82 2.83
N LEU A 82 -19.13 4.76 3.17
CA LEU A 82 -19.49 6.15 3.44
C LEU A 82 -20.14 6.82 2.23
N SER A 83 -19.64 6.56 1.03
CA SER A 83 -20.24 7.10 -0.21
C SER A 83 -21.67 6.61 -0.43
N GLY A 84 -21.94 5.31 -0.17
CA GLY A 84 -23.28 4.73 -0.26
C GLY A 84 -24.22 5.24 0.84
N ALA A 85 -23.72 5.36 2.07
CA ALA A 85 -24.49 5.88 3.20
C ALA A 85 -24.89 7.35 2.99
N LEU A 86 -23.95 8.19 2.53
CA LEU A 86 -24.23 9.60 2.25
C LEU A 86 -25.32 9.75 1.19
N ALA A 87 -25.27 8.95 0.12
CA ALA A 87 -26.29 8.99 -0.92
C ALA A 87 -27.66 8.50 -0.43
N ALA A 88 -27.71 7.52 0.46
CA ALA A 88 -28.96 7.08 1.09
C ALA A 88 -29.57 8.19 1.99
N VAL A 89 -28.73 8.90 2.76
CA VAL A 89 -29.15 10.04 3.58
C VAL A 89 -29.71 11.17 2.71
N ILE A 90 -29.03 11.52 1.62
CA ILE A 90 -29.49 12.53 0.65
C ILE A 90 -30.81 12.09 0.02
N ALA A 91 -30.93 10.84 -0.42
CA ALA A 91 -32.17 10.33 -1.01
C ALA A 91 -33.36 10.41 -0.05
N SER A 92 -33.12 10.09 1.24
CA SER A 92 -34.14 10.20 2.28
C SER A 92 -34.53 11.65 2.56
N ALA A 93 -33.55 12.54 2.72
CA ALA A 93 -33.77 13.94 3.03
C ALA A 93 -34.55 14.66 1.93
N PHE A 94 -34.25 14.38 0.66
CA PHE A 94 -34.88 15.04 -0.49
C PHE A 94 -36.03 14.23 -1.12
N ARG A 95 -36.33 13.03 -0.61
CA ARG A 95 -37.35 12.10 -1.14
C ARG A 95 -37.21 11.80 -2.64
N ILE A 96 -36.00 11.87 -3.18
CA ILE A 96 -35.72 11.59 -4.59
C ILE A 96 -35.06 10.20 -4.67
N PRO A 97 -35.78 9.16 -5.13
CA PRO A 97 -35.26 7.78 -5.15
C PRO A 97 -34.06 7.61 -6.10
N ALA A 98 -33.93 8.49 -7.10
CA ALA A 98 -32.78 8.49 -8.03
C ALA A 98 -31.43 8.67 -7.31
N TRP A 99 -31.37 9.35 -6.17
CA TRP A 99 -30.12 9.51 -5.40
C TRP A 99 -29.61 8.20 -4.81
N VAL A 100 -30.50 7.23 -4.50
CA VAL A 100 -30.06 5.90 -4.07
C VAL A 100 -29.34 5.18 -5.20
N ALA A 101 -29.86 5.29 -6.43
CA ALA A 101 -29.25 4.69 -7.61
C ALA A 101 -27.89 5.35 -7.93
N VAL A 102 -27.83 6.68 -7.93
CA VAL A 102 -26.57 7.44 -8.11
C VAL A 102 -25.56 7.05 -7.03
N GLY A 103 -25.99 6.95 -5.77
CA GLY A 103 -25.15 6.51 -4.66
C GLY A 103 -24.52 5.15 -4.82
N ARG A 104 -25.30 4.17 -5.29
CA ARG A 104 -24.81 2.82 -5.57
C ARG A 104 -23.78 2.81 -6.70
N VAL A 105 -24.03 3.57 -7.77
CA VAL A 105 -23.09 3.70 -8.89
C VAL A 105 -21.80 4.37 -8.42
N VAL A 106 -21.90 5.46 -7.65
CA VAL A 106 -20.74 6.15 -7.09
C VAL A 106 -19.95 5.22 -6.15
N GLY A 107 -20.60 4.49 -5.25
CA GLY A 107 -19.94 3.53 -4.37
C GLY A 107 -19.25 2.39 -5.14
N LEU A 108 -19.88 1.89 -6.21
CA LEU A 108 -19.30 0.89 -7.11
C LEU A 108 -18.08 1.40 -7.88
N LEU A 109 -17.97 2.71 -8.11
CA LEU A 109 -16.81 3.34 -8.75
C LEU A 109 -15.72 3.73 -7.73
N VAL A 110 -16.12 4.16 -6.52
CA VAL A 110 -15.20 4.54 -5.44
C VAL A 110 -14.44 3.33 -4.93
N LEU A 111 -15.10 2.16 -4.79
CA LEU A 111 -14.46 0.95 -4.28
C LEU A 111 -13.24 0.50 -5.11
N PRO A 112 -13.33 0.26 -6.43
CA PRO A 112 -12.17 -0.16 -7.22
C PRO A 112 -11.07 0.91 -7.24
N MET A 113 -11.44 2.20 -7.24
CA MET A 113 -10.48 3.29 -7.18
C MET A 113 -9.75 3.34 -5.83
N ALA A 114 -10.46 3.14 -4.72
CA ALA A 114 -9.90 3.09 -3.39
C ALA A 114 -9.04 1.84 -3.17
N LEU A 115 -9.42 0.69 -3.73
CA LEU A 115 -8.61 -0.53 -3.72
C LEU A 115 -7.33 -0.37 -4.55
N ALA A 116 -7.43 0.23 -5.74
CA ALA A 116 -6.26 0.54 -6.55
C ALA A 116 -5.31 1.49 -5.79
N SER A 117 -5.85 2.49 -5.11
CA SER A 117 -5.11 3.38 -4.23
C SER A 117 -4.40 2.65 -3.06
N ALA A 118 -5.11 1.74 -2.39
CA ALA A 118 -4.58 0.96 -1.27
C ALA A 118 -3.47 -0.02 -1.67
N LEU A 119 -3.50 -0.51 -2.92
CA LEU A 119 -2.63 -1.59 -3.39
C LEU A 119 -1.51 -1.12 -4.30
N VAL A 120 -1.72 -0.10 -5.14
CA VAL A 120 -0.79 0.23 -6.24
C VAL A 120 -0.12 1.59 -6.05
N PHE A 121 -0.77 2.52 -5.34
CA PHE A 121 -0.32 3.90 -5.29
C PHE A 121 0.15 4.31 -3.89
N PRO A 122 1.43 4.09 -3.55
CA PRO A 122 1.99 4.53 -2.29
C PRO A 122 2.02 6.07 -2.19
N PRO A 123 1.87 6.64 -0.98
CA PRO A 123 1.97 8.09 -0.76
C PRO A 123 3.37 8.62 -1.04
N ARG A 124 4.40 7.83 -0.71
CA ARG A 124 5.79 8.16 -1.01
C ARG A 124 6.55 6.90 -1.39
N SER A 125 7.27 6.96 -2.50
CA SER A 125 8.09 5.85 -2.99
C SER A 125 9.40 6.34 -3.57
N ALA A 126 10.45 5.55 -3.44
CA ALA A 126 11.74 5.79 -4.05
C ALA A 126 12.13 4.60 -4.93
N THR A 127 12.52 4.88 -6.17
CA THR A 127 12.92 3.86 -7.14
C THR A 127 14.33 4.16 -7.65
N PRO A 128 15.26 3.21 -7.58
CA PRO A 128 16.59 3.37 -8.16
C PRO A 128 16.52 3.27 -9.69
N ASP A 129 17.16 4.21 -10.38
CA ASP A 129 17.30 4.20 -11.83
C ASP A 129 18.72 3.75 -12.22
N PRO A 130 18.89 2.51 -12.71
CA PRO A 130 20.20 1.96 -13.04
C PRO A 130 20.86 2.66 -14.23
N THR A 131 20.09 3.36 -15.07
CA THR A 131 20.63 4.01 -16.28
C THR A 131 21.33 5.33 -15.97
N THR A 132 20.86 6.02 -14.93
CA THR A 132 21.37 7.32 -14.52
C THR A 132 22.15 7.29 -13.20
N GLY A 133 22.13 6.16 -12.48
CA GLY A 133 22.70 6.07 -11.14
C GLY A 133 21.96 6.93 -10.11
N SER A 134 20.73 7.36 -10.41
CA SER A 134 19.97 8.29 -9.60
C SER A 134 18.74 7.64 -8.97
N TRP A 135 18.16 8.30 -7.97
CA TRP A 135 16.91 7.87 -7.36
C TRP A 135 15.75 8.74 -7.82
N ARG A 136 14.68 8.11 -8.28
CA ARG A 136 13.40 8.79 -8.52
C ARG A 136 12.53 8.66 -7.29
N VAL A 137 12.36 9.76 -6.56
CA VAL A 137 11.48 9.85 -5.40
C VAL A 137 10.17 10.49 -5.83
N CYS A 138 9.06 9.80 -5.64
CA CYS A 138 7.72 10.30 -5.96
C CYS A 138 6.87 10.43 -4.69
N GLU A 139 6.18 11.56 -4.59
CA GLU A 139 5.23 11.87 -3.53
C GLU A 139 3.85 12.09 -4.15
N ARG A 140 2.81 11.64 -3.46
CA ARG A 140 1.40 11.76 -3.86
C ARG A 140 0.59 12.35 -2.73
N THR A 141 -0.46 13.08 -3.09
CA THR A 141 -1.43 13.55 -2.10
C THR A 141 -2.17 12.35 -1.51
N ALA A 142 -2.08 12.20 -0.18
CA ALA A 142 -2.73 11.14 0.57
C ALA A 142 -3.93 11.69 1.36
N LEU A 143 -5.04 10.96 1.29
CA LEU A 143 -6.21 11.09 2.15
C LEU A 143 -5.94 10.43 3.51
N PRO A 144 -6.75 10.74 4.54
CA PRO A 144 -6.74 10.02 5.80
C PRO A 144 -6.73 8.50 5.61
N GLY A 145 -5.89 7.80 6.36
CA GLY A 145 -5.69 6.35 6.21
C GLY A 145 -4.77 5.93 5.07
N GLY A 146 -4.11 6.88 4.39
CA GLY A 146 -3.02 6.62 3.44
C GLY A 146 -3.45 6.21 2.05
N LEU A 147 -4.72 6.46 1.68
CA LEU A 147 -5.17 6.31 0.30
C LEU A 147 -4.73 7.52 -0.52
N THR A 148 -4.01 7.29 -1.60
CA THR A 148 -3.58 8.36 -2.50
C THR A 148 -4.58 8.66 -3.62
N LEU A 149 -4.55 9.90 -4.09
CA LEU A 149 -5.30 10.32 -5.27
C LEU A 149 -4.49 10.04 -6.53
N PRO A 150 -5.02 9.30 -7.52
CA PRO A 150 -4.34 9.08 -8.78
C PRO A 150 -4.09 10.40 -9.51
N GLY A 151 -2.97 10.49 -10.24
CA GLY A 151 -2.58 11.70 -11.00
C GLY A 151 -1.93 12.81 -10.17
N THR A 152 -1.82 12.67 -8.84
CA THR A 152 -1.21 13.71 -7.97
C THR A 152 0.29 13.53 -7.72
N ALA A 153 0.94 12.64 -8.48
CA ALA A 153 2.34 12.33 -8.26
C ALA A 153 3.26 13.50 -8.64
N ARG A 154 4.12 13.90 -7.70
CA ARG A 154 5.25 14.80 -7.93
C ARG A 154 6.53 14.00 -7.72
N CYS A 155 7.37 13.94 -8.75
CA CYS A 155 8.60 13.17 -8.69
C CYS A 155 9.81 14.10 -8.78
N THR A 156 10.81 13.82 -7.93
CA THR A 156 12.11 14.49 -7.91
C THR A 156 13.20 13.45 -8.10
N THR A 157 14.21 13.80 -8.87
CA THR A 157 15.41 12.98 -9.03
C THR A 157 16.44 13.40 -8.00
N ILE A 158 17.10 12.43 -7.37
CA ILE A 158 18.16 12.63 -6.38
C ILE A 158 19.41 11.91 -6.88
N GLU A 159 20.49 12.66 -7.07
CA GLU A 159 21.82 12.14 -7.40
C GLU A 159 22.55 11.81 -6.11
N VAL A 160 22.47 10.56 -5.65
CA VAL A 160 23.21 10.06 -4.47
C VAL A 160 23.47 8.57 -4.65
N ASP A 161 24.72 8.15 -4.41
CA ASP A 161 25.20 6.80 -4.74
C ASP A 161 25.06 5.78 -3.60
N THR A 162 24.75 6.21 -2.36
CA THR A 162 24.83 5.33 -1.19
C THR A 162 23.54 5.31 -0.38
N VAL A 163 23.01 4.09 -0.18
CA VAL A 163 21.93 3.81 0.76
C VAL A 163 22.53 3.35 2.08
N HIS A 164 22.00 3.83 3.19
CA HIS A 164 22.40 3.38 4.52
C HIS A 164 21.20 2.94 5.33
N VAL A 165 21.44 2.08 6.32
CA VAL A 165 20.40 1.62 7.25
C VAL A 165 20.50 2.40 8.54
N HIS A 166 19.36 2.88 9.01
CA HIS A 166 19.19 3.36 10.36
C HIS A 166 18.21 2.46 11.10
N LEU A 167 18.66 1.83 12.20
CA LEU A 167 17.81 1.02 13.06
C LEU A 167 17.25 1.93 14.16
N ALA A 168 15.96 2.27 14.04
CA ALA A 168 15.22 2.99 15.06
C ALA A 168 14.66 2.00 16.11
N THR A 169 13.94 2.50 17.12
CA THR A 169 13.36 1.63 18.16
C THR A 169 12.24 0.72 17.63
N ASP A 170 11.46 1.23 16.67
CA ASP A 170 10.23 0.56 16.19
C ASP A 170 10.31 0.12 14.71
N ALA A 171 11.35 0.53 13.98
CA ALA A 171 11.51 0.21 12.56
C ALA A 171 12.97 0.24 12.06
N ALA A 172 13.23 -0.52 10.99
CA ALA A 172 14.43 -0.42 10.19
C ALA A 172 14.19 0.52 8.99
N GLN A 173 14.95 1.61 8.94
CA GLN A 173 14.82 2.67 7.95
C GLN A 173 15.95 2.62 6.93
N LEU A 174 15.60 2.68 5.65
CA LEU A 174 16.54 2.91 4.55
C LEU A 174 16.67 4.41 4.32
N MET A 175 17.90 4.89 4.33
CA MET A 175 18.26 6.30 4.27
C MET A 175 19.03 6.60 2.99
N LEU A 176 18.68 7.69 2.33
CA LEU A 176 19.37 8.25 1.17
C LEU A 176 19.67 9.73 1.44
N GLY A 177 20.95 10.10 1.53
CA GLY A 177 21.35 11.50 1.77
C GLY A 177 20.69 12.13 3.01
N GLY A 178 20.53 11.36 4.09
CA GLY A 178 19.88 11.80 5.32
C GLY A 178 18.34 11.80 5.29
N ARG A 179 17.70 11.34 4.20
CA ARG A 179 16.25 11.20 4.08
C ARG A 179 15.83 9.74 4.15
N VAL A 180 14.77 9.44 4.90
CA VAL A 180 14.18 8.11 4.89
C VAL A 180 13.48 7.88 3.54
N ILE A 181 13.89 6.83 2.82
CA ILE A 181 13.29 6.41 1.54
C ILE A 181 12.43 5.15 1.68
N GLY A 182 12.65 4.36 2.71
CA GLY A 182 11.86 3.16 3.00
C GLY A 182 11.87 2.83 4.49
N GLU A 183 10.79 2.22 4.96
CA GLU A 183 10.66 1.82 6.37
C GLU A 183 10.01 0.44 6.47
N ALA A 184 10.60 -0.42 7.31
CA ALA A 184 10.08 -1.74 7.61
C ALA A 184 9.91 -1.90 9.13
N PRO A 185 8.74 -2.35 9.61
CA PRO A 185 8.51 -2.55 11.04
C PRO A 185 9.44 -3.64 11.59
N HIS A 186 9.87 -3.48 12.84
CA HIS A 186 10.68 -4.49 13.52
C HIS A 186 9.94 -5.82 13.66
N THR A 187 10.69 -6.91 13.50
CA THR A 187 10.18 -8.25 13.83
C THR A 187 10.40 -8.62 15.29
N GLY A 188 11.15 -7.79 16.03
CA GLY A 188 11.53 -8.05 17.42
C GLY A 188 12.76 -8.96 17.56
N VAL A 189 13.38 -9.36 16.44
CA VAL A 189 14.60 -10.17 16.42
C VAL A 189 15.72 -9.38 15.77
N GLY A 190 16.51 -8.68 16.59
CA GLY A 190 17.50 -7.69 16.12
C GLY A 190 18.48 -8.20 15.06
N LEU A 191 18.98 -9.43 15.21
CA LEU A 191 19.89 -10.04 14.23
C LEU A 191 19.22 -10.19 12.86
N ILE A 192 17.98 -10.68 12.82
CA ILE A 192 17.21 -10.88 11.57
C ILE A 192 16.94 -9.54 10.89
N ASP A 193 16.53 -8.53 11.67
CA ASP A 193 16.24 -7.20 11.14
C ASP A 193 17.50 -6.53 10.56
N SER A 194 18.65 -6.64 11.25
CA SER A 194 19.92 -6.13 10.74
C SER A 194 20.39 -6.85 9.47
N THR A 195 20.28 -8.18 9.41
CA THR A 195 20.70 -8.97 8.23
C THR A 195 19.82 -8.65 7.04
N ARG A 196 18.49 -8.56 7.22
CA ARG A 196 17.57 -8.17 6.15
C ARG A 196 17.86 -6.78 5.64
N ALA A 197 18.14 -5.83 6.53
CA ALA A 197 18.43 -4.45 6.14
C ALA A 197 19.76 -4.35 5.38
N ALA A 198 20.79 -5.09 5.80
CA ALA A 198 22.05 -5.18 5.07
C ALA A 198 21.87 -5.76 3.66
N LEU A 199 21.10 -6.85 3.53
CA LEU A 199 20.79 -7.45 2.22
C LEU A 199 19.96 -6.51 1.33
N ALA A 200 19.02 -5.76 1.92
CA ALA A 200 18.24 -4.76 1.18
C ALA A 200 19.14 -3.67 0.60
N VAL A 201 20.10 -3.14 1.37
CA VAL A 201 21.09 -2.17 0.87
C VAL A 201 21.92 -2.78 -0.24
N GLU A 202 22.44 -3.99 -0.04
CA GLU A 202 23.27 -4.67 -1.01
C GLU A 202 22.58 -4.83 -2.37
N VAL A 203 21.31 -5.23 -2.36
CA VAL A 203 20.49 -5.38 -3.56
C VAL A 203 20.24 -4.03 -4.26
N LEU A 204 20.08 -2.94 -3.51
CA LEU A 204 19.87 -1.60 -4.05
C LEU A 204 21.16 -1.00 -4.63
N ASP A 205 22.29 -1.17 -3.95
CA ASP A 205 23.60 -0.72 -4.42
C ASP A 205 24.05 -1.50 -5.67
N GLU A 206 23.80 -2.81 -5.70
CA GLU A 206 24.01 -3.64 -6.90
C GLU A 206 23.16 -3.14 -8.07
N ARG A 207 21.89 -2.82 -7.83
CA ARG A 207 20.99 -2.28 -8.85
C ARG A 207 21.47 -0.95 -9.42
N LEU A 208 22.06 -0.08 -8.59
CA LEU A 208 22.61 1.21 -9.03
C LEU A 208 23.98 1.09 -9.71
N GLY A 209 24.62 -0.09 -9.67
CA GLY A 209 25.97 -0.27 -10.17
C GLY A 209 27.04 0.44 -9.33
N THR A 210 26.70 0.85 -8.09
CA THR A 210 27.62 1.56 -7.19
C THR A 210 28.57 0.61 -6.45
N ARG A 211 28.34 -0.69 -6.59
CA ARG A 211 29.22 -1.74 -6.06
C ARG A 211 30.46 -1.88 -6.94
N ARG A 212 31.63 -1.48 -6.42
CA ARG A 212 32.91 -1.90 -7.02
C ARG A 212 33.04 -3.42 -6.91
N PRO A 213 33.51 -4.14 -7.95
CA PRO A 213 33.82 -5.55 -7.84
C PRO A 213 34.85 -5.74 -6.71
N ARG A 214 34.57 -6.67 -5.80
CA ARG A 214 35.52 -7.12 -4.78
C ARG A 214 36.54 -8.06 -5.40
#